data_AF-A0A1E5MLB3-F1
#
_entry.id   AF-A0A1E5MLB3-F1
#
_cell.length_a   1.000
_cell.length_b   1.000
_cell.length_c   1.000
_cell.angle_alpha   90.00
_cell.angle_beta   90.00
_cell.angle_gamma   90.00
#
_symmetry.space_group_name_H-M   'P 1'
#
loop_
_entity.id
_entity.type
_entity.pdbx_description
1 polymer ?
#
loop_
_entity_poly.entity_id
_entity_poly.type
_entity_poly.pdbx_seq_one_letter_code
_entity_poly.pdbx_strand_id
1 'polypeptide(L)'
;MLDRPDRRARRGPRRPSRPTSPVARRLAVLRWVLLGIWTALVVSRIVVVASAPHTGLTFFGIAEAVAVTVGVAAVVVAVVRARSVRRRRADEALALAIRRIDPTVWLVPAAPTPELRADVHDARPEATLGDRVTWAFGATEASLWELEERRATRLLVIRWSRMVHVGIEDVTGQRNASAVAMHYVRPDDTAAVATFFVRAAPGSRRLLGRGPRLTRLVADLARERIVA
;
A
#
# COMPACT_ATOMS: atom_id res chain seq x y z
N MET A 1 -18.67 -47.24 -25.50
CA MET A 1 -19.65 -47.29 -24.41
C MET A 1 -19.04 -48.15 -23.32
N LEU A 2 -18.44 -47.54 -22.28
CA LEU A 2 -18.04 -48.19 -21.01
C LEU A 2 -17.45 -47.15 -20.05
N ASP A 3 -18.12 -47.07 -18.91
CA ASP A 3 -17.90 -46.46 -17.61
C ASP A 3 -16.92 -45.29 -17.37
N ARG A 4 -17.55 -44.22 -16.90
CA ARG A 4 -16.98 -43.05 -16.23
C ARG A 4 -17.00 -43.34 -14.72
N PRO A 5 -15.86 -43.35 -14.00
CA PRO A 5 -15.90 -43.45 -12.55
C PRO A 5 -16.02 -42.05 -11.92
N ASP A 6 -17.16 -41.82 -11.28
CA ASP A 6 -17.45 -40.69 -10.40
C ASP A 6 -16.39 -40.54 -9.30
N ARG A 7 -15.52 -39.54 -9.42
CA ARG A 7 -14.69 -39.08 -8.30
C ARG A 7 -15.43 -37.98 -7.55
N ARG A 8 -16.14 -38.44 -6.51
CA ARG A 8 -16.72 -37.66 -5.42
C ARG A 8 -15.80 -36.50 -5.00
N ALA A 9 -16.34 -35.29 -5.05
CA ALA A 9 -15.74 -34.11 -4.43
C ALA A 9 -15.59 -34.36 -2.93
N ARG A 10 -14.36 -34.67 -2.47
CA ARG A 10 -14.00 -34.59 -1.06
C ARG A 10 -14.14 -33.13 -0.63
N ARG A 11 -15.25 -32.82 0.04
CA ARG A 11 -15.38 -31.61 0.87
C ARG A 11 -14.27 -31.66 1.92
N GLY A 12 -13.17 -30.96 1.64
CA GLY A 12 -12.14 -30.71 2.63
C GLY A 12 -12.74 -30.03 3.87
N PRO A 13 -12.19 -30.28 5.07
CA PRO A 13 -12.71 -29.70 6.30
C PRO A 13 -12.79 -28.17 6.17
N ARG A 14 -13.94 -27.61 6.57
CA ARG A 14 -14.13 -26.16 6.73
C ARG A 14 -12.97 -25.65 7.59
N ARG A 15 -12.07 -24.87 6.98
CA ARG A 15 -11.02 -24.15 7.72
C ARG A 15 -11.67 -23.46 8.91
N PRO A 16 -11.18 -23.66 10.15
CA PRO A 16 -11.67 -22.90 11.28
C PRO A 16 -11.45 -21.42 10.96
N SER A 17 -12.53 -20.64 11.10
CA SER A 17 -12.47 -19.18 11.07
C SER A 17 -11.35 -18.75 12.01
N ARG A 18 -10.26 -18.21 11.45
CA ARG A 18 -9.11 -17.73 12.23
C ARG A 18 -9.63 -16.92 13.41
N PRO A 19 -9.23 -17.23 14.65
CA PRO A 19 -9.64 -16.42 15.80
C PRO A 19 -9.27 -14.97 15.48
N THR A 20 -10.27 -14.09 15.48
CA THR A 20 -10.06 -12.65 15.29
C THR A 20 -9.00 -12.24 16.28
N SER A 21 -7.85 -11.77 15.79
CA SER A 21 -6.72 -11.44 16.66
C SER A 21 -7.20 -10.52 17.79
N PRO A 22 -6.63 -10.63 19.00
CA PRO A 22 -7.06 -9.81 20.15
C PRO A 22 -7.04 -8.31 19.81
N VAL A 23 -6.19 -7.89 18.88
CA VAL A 23 -6.12 -6.53 18.33
C VAL A 23 -7.37 -6.17 17.49
N ALA A 24 -7.85 -7.08 16.64
CA ALA A 24 -9.07 -6.86 15.84
C ALA A 24 -10.31 -6.76 16.74
N ARG A 25 -10.39 -7.57 17.81
CA ARG A 25 -11.48 -7.51 18.78
C ARG A 25 -11.47 -6.20 19.57
N ARG A 26 -10.29 -5.75 20.03
CA ARG A 26 -10.12 -4.45 20.71
C ARG A 26 -10.56 -3.27 19.83
N LEU A 27 -10.22 -3.29 18.54
CA LEU A 27 -10.65 -2.24 17.60
C LEU A 27 -12.16 -2.25 17.34
N ALA A 28 -12.77 -3.43 17.25
CA ALA A 28 -14.22 -3.55 17.10
C ALA A 28 -14.95 -3.03 18.35
N VAL A 29 -14.49 -3.42 19.54
CA VAL A 29 -15.02 -2.92 20.82
C VAL A 29 -14.89 -1.40 20.91
N LEU A 30 -13.71 -0.85 20.59
CA LEU A 30 -13.48 0.60 20.62
C LEU A 30 -14.44 1.34 19.68
N ARG A 31 -14.70 0.80 18.48
CA ARG A 31 -15.65 1.38 17.52
C ARG A 31 -17.08 1.42 18.09
N TRP A 32 -17.52 0.32 18.71
CA TRP A 32 -18.86 0.24 19.29
C TRP A 32 -19.01 1.11 20.54
N VAL A 33 -17.97 1.20 21.37
CA VAL A 33 -17.92 2.12 22.52
C VAL A 33 -18.02 3.57 22.05
N LEU A 34 -17.26 3.95 21.02
CA LEU A 34 -17.29 5.30 20.47
C LEU A 34 -18.68 5.65 19.91
N LEU A 35 -19.31 4.71 19.19
CA LEU A 35 -20.67 4.86 18.67
C LEU A 35 -21.71 4.97 19.80
N GLY A 36 -21.57 4.16 20.86
CA GLY A 36 -22.43 4.20 22.04
C GLY A 36 -22.36 5.54 22.77
N ILE A 37 -21.14 6.06 22.99
CA ILE A 37 -20.92 7.38 23.59
C ILE A 37 -21.58 8.48 22.75
N TRP A 38 -21.39 8.44 21.42
CA TRP A 38 -22.01 9.40 20.51
C TRP A 38 -23.54 9.35 20.57
N THR A 39 -24.10 8.14 20.57
CA THR A 39 -25.55 7.95 20.65
C THR A 39 -26.10 8.48 21.97
N ALA A 40 -25.43 8.20 23.09
CA ALA A 40 -25.82 8.69 24.41
C ALA A 40 -25.79 10.22 24.51
N LEU A 41 -24.78 10.88 23.91
CA LEU A 41 -24.69 12.33 23.86
C LEU A 41 -25.86 12.96 23.08
N VAL A 42 -26.19 12.40 21.91
CA VAL A 42 -27.31 12.86 21.09
C VAL A 42 -28.65 12.67 21.81
N VAL A 43 -28.89 11.50 22.40
CA VAL A 43 -30.11 11.22 23.16
C VAL A 43 -30.22 12.17 24.36
N SER A 44 -29.14 12.39 25.08
CA SER A 44 -29.09 13.35 26.19
C SER A 44 -29.48 14.76 25.73
N ARG A 45 -28.98 15.23 24.57
CA ARG A 45 -29.37 16.53 24.01
C ARG A 45 -30.86 16.60 23.72
N ILE A 46 -31.41 15.59 23.05
CA ILE A 46 -32.85 15.56 22.71
C ILE A 46 -33.68 15.67 23.98
N VAL A 47 -33.32 14.91 25.02
CA VAL A 47 -34.03 14.91 26.31
C VAL A 47 -33.93 16.27 27.01
N VAL A 48 -32.74 16.87 27.09
CA VAL A 48 -32.52 18.16 27.76
C VAL A 48 -33.27 19.29 27.05
N VAL A 49 -33.21 19.33 25.71
CA VAL A 49 -33.92 20.36 24.92
C VAL A 49 -35.43 20.20 25.03
N ALA A 50 -35.93 18.96 25.07
CA ALA A 50 -37.36 18.69 25.20
C ALA A 50 -37.92 18.97 26.60
N SER A 51 -37.10 18.89 27.66
CA SER A 51 -37.56 18.98 29.05
C SER A 51 -37.41 20.37 29.69
N ALA A 52 -36.49 21.22 29.20
CA ALA A 52 -36.19 22.51 29.85
C ALA A 52 -35.95 23.65 28.83
N PRO A 53 -37.01 24.09 28.10
CA PRO A 53 -36.87 25.08 27.01
C PRO A 53 -36.51 26.51 27.47
N HIS A 54 -36.53 26.79 28.78
CA HIS A 54 -36.34 28.15 29.33
C HIS A 54 -35.04 28.31 30.12
N THR A 55 -34.22 27.26 30.24
CA THR A 55 -32.98 27.28 31.04
C THR A 55 -31.79 27.68 30.17
N GLY A 56 -30.84 28.44 30.72
CA GLY A 56 -29.60 28.83 30.03
C GLY A 56 -28.69 27.63 29.76
N LEU A 57 -28.91 26.94 28.63
CA LEU A 57 -28.21 25.70 28.24
C LEU A 57 -26.81 25.93 27.63
N THR A 58 -26.23 27.12 27.77
CA THR A 58 -24.98 27.50 27.09
C THR A 58 -23.81 26.58 27.48
N PHE A 59 -23.68 26.25 28.76
CA PHE A 59 -22.62 25.35 29.25
C PHE A 59 -22.81 23.91 28.73
N PHE A 60 -24.06 23.43 28.67
CA PHE A 60 -24.39 22.12 28.11
C PHE A 60 -24.07 22.07 26.61
N GLY A 61 -24.43 23.13 25.87
CA GLY A 61 -24.10 23.25 24.44
C GLY A 61 -22.59 23.25 24.16
N ILE A 62 -21.79 23.91 25.01
CA ILE A 62 -20.32 23.89 24.91
C ILE A 62 -19.78 22.49 25.18
N ALA A 63 -20.21 21.84 26.26
CA ALA A 63 -19.78 20.48 26.62
C ALA A 63 -20.11 19.48 25.50
N GLU A 64 -21.28 19.61 24.89
CA GLU A 64 -21.70 18.76 23.78
C GLU A 64 -20.89 19.03 22.51
N ALA A 65 -20.63 20.29 22.18
CA ALA A 65 -19.78 20.65 21.04
C ALA A 65 -18.37 20.09 21.20
N VAL A 66 -17.79 20.15 22.40
CA VAL A 66 -16.50 19.53 22.71
C VAL A 66 -16.58 18.01 22.52
N ALA A 67 -17.62 17.36 23.04
CA ALA A 67 -17.78 15.90 22.95
C ALA A 67 -17.96 15.42 21.50
N VAL A 68 -18.76 16.12 20.70
CA VAL A 68 -18.92 15.90 19.26
C VAL A 68 -17.59 16.05 18.54
N THR A 69 -16.84 17.13 18.82
CA THR A 69 -15.54 17.39 18.20
C THR A 69 -14.53 16.28 18.51
N VAL A 70 -14.47 15.83 19.77
CA VAL A 70 -13.61 14.71 20.20
C VAL A 70 -14.02 13.41 19.51
N GLY A 71 -15.31 13.12 19.42
CA GLY A 71 -15.81 11.93 18.75
C GLY A 71 -15.49 11.92 17.25
N VAL A 72 -15.69 13.04 16.56
CA VAL A 72 -15.32 13.20 15.14
C VAL A 72 -13.82 13.02 14.96
N ALA A 73 -12.99 13.66 15.79
CA ALA A 73 -11.53 13.51 15.74
C ALA A 73 -11.12 12.04 15.93
N ALA A 74 -11.72 11.31 16.86
CA ALA A 74 -11.45 9.89 17.09
C ALA A 74 -11.83 9.02 15.88
N VAL A 75 -12.96 9.28 15.22
CA VAL A 75 -13.35 8.59 13.98
C VAL A 75 -12.36 8.87 12.85
N VAL A 76 -11.96 10.13 12.67
CA VAL A 76 -10.97 10.51 11.64
C VAL A 76 -9.64 9.79 11.88
N VAL A 77 -9.14 9.80 13.13
CA VAL A 77 -7.91 9.08 13.50
C VAL A 77 -8.03 7.58 13.24
N ALA A 78 -9.17 6.97 13.59
CA ALA A 78 -9.42 5.55 13.37
C ALA A 78 -9.44 5.20 11.87
N VAL A 79 -10.11 6.01 11.04
CA VAL A 79 -10.16 5.81 9.58
C VAL A 79 -8.77 5.96 8.96
N VAL A 80 -7.99 6.97 9.37
CA VAL A 80 -6.61 7.17 8.90
C VAL A 80 -5.73 5.98 9.28
N ARG A 81 -5.82 5.50 10.53
CA ARG A 81 -5.08 4.31 10.97
C ARG A 81 -5.50 3.05 10.22
N ALA A 82 -6.80 2.82 10.04
CA ALA A 82 -7.32 1.66 9.32
C ALA A 82 -6.82 1.64 7.87
N ARG A 83 -6.83 2.79 7.19
CA ARG A 83 -6.27 2.94 5.83
C ARG A 83 -4.77 2.65 5.80
N SER A 84 -4.01 3.17 6.75
CA SER A 84 -2.56 2.92 6.86
C SER A 84 -2.24 1.42 7.05
N VAL A 85 -2.94 0.76 7.98
CA VAL A 85 -2.77 -0.69 8.23
C VAL A 85 -3.15 -1.52 7.00
N ARG A 86 -4.25 -1.18 6.33
CA ARG A 86 -4.66 -1.87 5.09
C ARG A 86 -3.57 -1.80 4.02
N ARG A 87 -2.90 -0.65 3.88
CA ARG A 87 -1.81 -0.48 2.91
C ARG A 87 -0.57 -1.28 3.24
N ARG A 88 -0.16 -1.29 4.52
CA ARG A 88 0.97 -2.12 4.96
C ARG A 88 0.72 -3.60 4.67
N ARG A 89 -0.49 -4.08 4.99
CA ARG A 89 -0.89 -5.47 4.69
C ARG A 89 -0.90 -5.78 3.19
N ALA A 90 -1.28 -4.83 2.35
CA ALA A 90 -1.23 -5.00 0.90
C ALA A 90 0.21 -5.17 0.41
N ASP A 91 1.11 -4.29 0.85
CA ASP A 91 2.53 -4.36 0.48
C ASP A 91 3.20 -5.64 1.05
N GLU A 92 2.85 -6.05 2.27
CA GLU A 92 3.29 -7.33 2.87
C GLU A 92 2.75 -8.54 2.09
N ALA A 93 1.48 -8.53 1.68
CA ALA A 93 0.90 -9.61 0.89
C ALA A 93 1.58 -9.73 -0.49
N LEU A 94 1.86 -8.59 -1.13
CA LEU A 94 2.62 -8.55 -2.38
C LEU A 94 4.05 -9.08 -2.17
N ALA A 95 4.72 -8.64 -1.12
CA ALA A 95 6.07 -9.10 -0.77
C ALA A 95 6.12 -10.62 -0.55
N LEU A 96 5.14 -11.18 0.16
CA LEU A 96 5.02 -12.62 0.37
C LEU A 96 4.73 -13.37 -0.93
N ALA A 97 3.89 -12.81 -1.81
CA ALA A 97 3.59 -13.40 -3.10
C ALA A 97 4.85 -13.47 -3.98
N ILE A 98 5.62 -12.38 -4.05
CA ILE A 98 6.87 -12.32 -4.82
C ILE A 98 7.90 -13.30 -4.22
N ARG A 99 8.12 -13.27 -2.90
CA ARG A 99 9.09 -14.16 -2.23
C ARG A 99 8.76 -15.65 -2.34
N ARG A 100 7.49 -15.98 -2.60
CA ARG A 100 7.07 -17.35 -2.88
C ARG A 100 7.55 -17.83 -4.25
N ILE A 101 7.71 -16.90 -5.19
CA ILE A 101 8.21 -17.17 -6.54
C ILE A 101 9.73 -17.21 -6.52
N ASP A 102 10.36 -16.19 -5.93
CA ASP A 102 11.80 -16.11 -5.76
C ASP A 102 12.13 -15.54 -4.37
N PRO A 103 12.64 -16.35 -3.43
CA PRO A 103 12.91 -15.91 -2.06
C PRO A 103 14.13 -14.99 -1.95
N THR A 104 14.97 -14.92 -2.97
CA THR A 104 16.26 -14.20 -2.95
C THR A 104 16.11 -12.73 -3.33
N VAL A 105 14.97 -12.33 -3.88
CA VAL A 105 14.78 -10.97 -4.37
C VAL A 105 14.75 -9.95 -3.25
N TRP A 106 15.43 -8.84 -3.50
CA TRP A 106 15.33 -7.65 -2.70
C TRP A 106 14.15 -6.78 -3.15
N LEU A 107 13.33 -6.34 -2.19
CA LEU A 107 12.08 -5.64 -2.47
C LEU A 107 12.21 -4.16 -2.12
N VAL A 108 11.92 -3.30 -3.10
CA VAL A 108 11.95 -1.85 -2.96
C VAL A 108 10.53 -1.31 -3.15
N PRO A 109 9.88 -0.82 -2.08
CA PRO A 109 8.56 -0.21 -2.20
C PRO A 109 8.70 1.12 -2.94
N ALA A 110 7.95 1.29 -4.01
CA ALA A 110 8.09 2.43 -4.92
C ALA A 110 6.75 3.07 -5.28
N ALA A 111 6.81 4.27 -5.84
CA ALA A 111 5.69 4.96 -6.47
C ALA A 111 6.13 5.33 -7.90
N PRO A 112 5.30 5.05 -8.92
CA PRO A 112 5.69 5.31 -10.29
C PRO A 112 5.69 6.81 -10.59
N THR A 113 6.65 7.24 -11.39
CA THR A 113 6.68 8.58 -11.99
C THR A 113 5.66 8.65 -13.15
N PRO A 114 5.30 9.85 -13.62
CA PRO A 114 4.50 10.00 -14.83
C PRO A 114 5.13 9.30 -16.05
N GLU A 115 6.45 9.35 -16.19
CA GLU A 115 7.18 8.75 -17.30
C GLU A 115 7.08 7.22 -17.25
N LEU A 116 7.27 6.60 -16.08
CA LEU A 116 7.10 5.15 -15.94
C LEU A 116 5.65 4.71 -16.18
N ARG A 117 4.66 5.53 -15.81
CA ARG A 117 3.26 5.22 -16.13
C ARG A 117 3.03 5.23 -17.64
N ALA A 118 3.59 6.19 -18.36
CA ALA A 118 3.49 6.26 -19.82
C ALA A 118 4.16 5.04 -20.47
N ASP A 119 5.40 4.73 -20.08
CA ASP A 119 6.14 3.56 -20.57
C ASP A 119 5.38 2.23 -20.36
N VAL A 120 4.77 2.05 -19.18
CA VAL A 120 3.98 0.84 -18.90
C VAL A 120 2.68 0.85 -19.71
N HIS A 121 2.02 2.00 -19.84
CA HIS A 121 0.78 2.10 -20.61
C HIS A 121 1.00 1.81 -22.10
N ASP A 122 2.09 2.31 -22.67
CA ASP A 122 2.45 2.05 -24.08
C ASP A 122 2.74 0.56 -24.31
N ALA A 123 3.39 -0.10 -23.35
CA ALA A 123 3.71 -1.54 -23.45
C ALA A 123 2.52 -2.46 -23.09
N ARG A 124 1.60 -1.98 -22.23
CA ARG A 124 0.46 -2.71 -21.67
C ARG A 124 -0.75 -1.76 -21.56
N PRO A 125 -1.44 -1.45 -22.66
CA PRO A 125 -2.55 -0.51 -22.65
C PRO A 125 -3.71 -0.94 -21.72
N GLU A 126 -3.86 -2.25 -21.52
CA GLU A 126 -4.85 -2.85 -20.64
C GLU A 126 -4.54 -2.68 -19.14
N ALA A 127 -3.31 -2.28 -18.79
CA ALA A 127 -2.88 -2.13 -17.40
C ALA A 127 -2.79 -0.65 -17.02
N THR A 128 -3.50 -0.26 -15.96
CA THR A 128 -3.36 1.07 -15.36
C THR A 128 -2.52 0.97 -14.10
N LEU A 129 -1.31 1.52 -14.15
CA LEU A 129 -0.37 1.47 -13.03
C LEU A 129 -0.86 2.31 -11.85
N GLY A 130 -1.14 1.65 -10.72
CA GLY A 130 -1.58 2.33 -9.51
C GLY A 130 -0.48 3.16 -8.85
N ASP A 131 -0.86 3.94 -7.83
CA ASP A 131 0.07 4.83 -7.11
C ASP A 131 1.18 4.12 -6.31
N ARG A 132 1.09 2.79 -6.20
CA ARG A 132 1.98 2.00 -5.33
C ARG A 132 2.37 0.72 -6.04
N VAL A 133 3.67 0.61 -6.25
CA VAL A 133 4.29 -0.55 -6.87
C VAL A 133 5.41 -1.05 -5.96
N THR A 134 5.93 -2.23 -6.29
CA THR A 134 7.10 -2.79 -5.64
C THR A 134 8.04 -3.28 -6.74
N TRP A 135 9.29 -2.81 -6.69
CA TRP A 135 10.35 -3.40 -7.48
C TRP A 135 10.95 -4.59 -6.74
N ALA A 136 11.16 -5.68 -7.46
CA ALA A 136 11.84 -6.87 -6.99
C ALA A 136 13.13 -7.05 -7.79
N PHE A 137 14.27 -6.95 -7.11
CA PHE A 137 15.62 -7.07 -7.67
C PHE A 137 16.18 -8.42 -7.26
N GLY A 138 16.30 -9.36 -8.20
CA GLY A 138 16.96 -10.64 -8.00
C GLY A 138 18.34 -10.66 -8.64
N ALA A 139 18.99 -11.82 -8.62
CA ALA A 139 20.34 -11.99 -9.17
C ALA A 139 20.44 -11.82 -10.69
N THR A 140 19.36 -12.01 -11.44
CA THR A 140 19.38 -11.96 -12.93
C THR A 140 18.46 -10.89 -13.53
N GLU A 141 17.53 -10.36 -12.75
CA GLU A 141 16.49 -9.46 -13.25
C GLU A 141 15.98 -8.50 -12.17
N ALA A 142 15.58 -7.32 -12.62
CA ALA A 142 14.76 -6.36 -11.90
C ALA A 142 13.33 -6.44 -12.46
N SER A 143 12.32 -6.48 -11.59
CA SER A 143 10.93 -6.58 -12.01
C SER A 143 9.98 -5.69 -11.24
N LEU A 144 9.05 -5.09 -11.96
CA LEU A 144 8.01 -4.22 -11.44
C LEU A 144 6.76 -5.03 -11.16
N TRP A 145 6.25 -4.92 -9.94
CA TRP A 145 5.05 -5.60 -9.49
C TRP A 145 4.02 -4.63 -8.93
N GLU A 146 2.76 -4.93 -9.21
CA GLU A 146 1.61 -4.27 -8.62
C GLU A 146 0.68 -5.30 -7.97
N LEU A 147 0.04 -4.89 -6.87
CA LEU A 147 -1.05 -5.66 -6.29
C LEU A 147 -2.38 -4.99 -6.61
N GLU A 148 -3.13 -5.60 -7.52
CA GLU A 148 -4.47 -5.19 -7.89
C GLU A 148 -5.49 -6.11 -7.22
N GLU A 149 -6.33 -5.55 -6.35
CA GLU A 149 -7.31 -6.28 -5.53
C GLU A 149 -6.73 -7.45 -4.71
N ARG A 150 -6.62 -8.63 -5.34
CA ARG A 150 -6.08 -9.89 -4.80
C ARG A 150 -5.09 -10.58 -5.74
N ARG A 151 -4.67 -9.92 -6.81
CA ARG A 151 -3.75 -10.45 -7.83
C ARG A 151 -2.46 -9.64 -7.81
N ALA A 152 -1.34 -10.34 -7.65
CA ALA A 152 -0.02 -9.76 -7.84
C ALA A 152 0.34 -9.92 -9.32
N THR A 153 0.51 -8.80 -10.01
CA THR A 153 0.79 -8.75 -11.44
C THR A 153 2.19 -8.25 -11.65
N ARG A 154 2.97 -9.00 -12.44
CA ARG A 154 4.31 -8.61 -12.88
C ARG A 154 4.17 -7.81 -14.18
N LEU A 155 4.51 -6.53 -14.13
CA LEU A 155 4.21 -5.59 -15.21
C LEU A 155 5.40 -5.35 -16.13
N LEU A 156 6.61 -5.28 -15.57
CA LEU A 156 7.84 -5.06 -16.32
C LEU A 156 8.96 -5.96 -15.78
N VAL A 157 9.82 -6.43 -16.69
CA VAL A 157 10.98 -7.26 -16.37
C VAL A 157 12.18 -6.77 -17.17
N ILE A 158 13.27 -6.51 -16.47
CA ILE A 158 14.53 -6.01 -17.03
C ILE A 158 15.63 -6.96 -16.56
N ARG A 159 16.29 -7.65 -17.49
CA ARG A 159 17.45 -8.49 -17.14
C ARG A 159 18.68 -7.61 -16.87
N TRP A 160 19.55 -8.01 -15.95
CA TRP A 160 20.76 -7.21 -15.65
C TRP A 160 21.69 -7.05 -16.86
N SER A 161 21.74 -8.03 -17.76
CA SER A 161 22.49 -7.91 -19.03
C SER A 161 21.96 -6.82 -19.96
N ARG A 162 20.72 -6.38 -19.75
CA ARG A 162 20.09 -5.26 -20.45
C ARG A 162 20.16 -3.97 -19.64
N MET A 163 20.64 -4.01 -18.40
CA MET A 163 20.71 -2.86 -17.50
C MET A 163 22.04 -2.11 -17.69
N VAL A 164 21.95 -0.83 -18.05
CA VAL A 164 23.12 0.00 -18.39
C VAL A 164 23.57 0.84 -17.20
N HIS A 165 22.64 1.41 -16.44
CA HIS A 165 22.95 2.31 -15.33
C HIS A 165 21.79 2.43 -14.34
N VAL A 166 22.10 2.52 -13.04
CA VAL A 166 21.16 2.89 -11.98
C VAL A 166 21.65 4.18 -11.35
N GLY A 167 20.83 5.23 -11.39
CA GLY A 167 21.19 6.55 -10.89
C GLY A 167 20.11 7.18 -10.03
N ILE A 168 20.47 8.31 -9.41
CA ILE A 168 19.50 9.21 -8.77
C ILE A 168 19.25 10.37 -9.72
N GLU A 169 17.98 10.65 -9.98
CA GLU A 169 17.54 11.79 -10.78
C GLU A 169 16.75 12.76 -9.91
N ASP A 170 17.00 14.05 -10.08
CA ASP A 170 16.23 15.10 -9.42
C ASP A 170 15.01 15.42 -10.28
N VAL A 171 13.82 15.07 -9.77
CA VAL A 171 12.57 15.29 -10.51
C VAL A 171 12.01 16.66 -10.18
N THR A 172 11.78 17.47 -11.21
CA THR A 172 11.16 18.78 -11.08
C THR A 172 9.66 18.65 -10.77
N GLY A 173 9.13 19.55 -9.94
CA GLY A 173 7.68 19.61 -9.63
C GLY A 173 7.22 18.87 -8.37
N GLN A 174 8.03 17.99 -7.79
CA GLN A 174 7.70 17.27 -6.55
C GLN A 174 8.66 17.70 -5.42
N ARG A 175 8.20 18.57 -4.50
CA ARG A 175 9.07 19.13 -3.43
C ARG A 175 9.83 18.02 -2.69
N ASN A 176 11.16 18.10 -2.70
CA ASN A 176 12.10 17.18 -2.03
C ASN A 176 12.04 15.71 -2.48
N ALA A 177 11.59 15.41 -3.69
CA ALA A 177 11.60 14.06 -4.22
C ALA A 177 12.78 13.85 -5.19
N SER A 178 13.58 12.83 -4.92
CA SER A 178 14.53 12.29 -5.90
C SER A 178 13.99 10.94 -6.39
N ALA A 179 14.15 10.66 -7.67
CA ALA A 179 13.79 9.38 -8.26
C ALA A 179 15.04 8.52 -8.44
N VAL A 180 14.83 7.21 -8.46
CA VAL A 180 15.83 6.27 -8.99
C VAL A 180 15.51 6.11 -10.47
N ALA A 181 16.52 6.34 -11.31
CA ALA A 181 16.44 6.15 -12.75
C ALA A 181 17.20 4.87 -13.13
N MET A 182 16.53 3.99 -13.85
CA MET A 182 17.08 2.75 -14.34
C MET A 182 17.15 2.79 -15.86
N HIS A 183 18.35 2.97 -16.40
CA HIS A 183 18.59 2.93 -17.84
C HIS A 183 18.81 1.49 -18.28
N TYR A 184 18.04 1.06 -19.27
CA TYR A 184 18.08 -0.30 -19.79
C TYR A 184 17.87 -0.32 -21.31
N VAL A 185 18.19 -1.46 -21.90
CA VAL A 185 17.99 -1.75 -23.33
C VAL A 185 16.78 -2.67 -23.47
N ARG A 186 15.82 -2.26 -24.29
CA ARG A 186 14.62 -3.04 -24.60
C ARG A 186 14.97 -4.27 -25.47
N PRO A 187 14.03 -5.22 -25.67
CA PRO A 187 14.26 -6.38 -26.54
C PRO A 187 14.56 -6.03 -27.99
N ASP A 188 14.13 -4.86 -28.46
CA ASP A 188 14.35 -4.29 -29.80
C ASP A 188 15.65 -3.47 -29.90
N ASP A 189 16.54 -3.59 -28.91
CA ASP A 189 17.82 -2.88 -28.80
C ASP A 189 17.72 -1.36 -28.68
N THR A 190 16.53 -0.82 -28.43
CA THR A 190 16.35 0.61 -28.12
C THR A 190 16.62 0.91 -26.64
N ALA A 191 17.14 2.11 -26.35
CA ALA A 191 17.37 2.55 -24.99
C ALA A 191 16.07 3.06 -24.34
N ALA A 192 15.86 2.72 -23.07
CA ALA A 192 14.71 3.15 -22.27
C ALA A 192 15.10 3.43 -20.82
N VAL A 193 14.24 4.16 -20.10
CA VAL A 193 14.50 4.56 -18.72
C VAL A 193 13.27 4.31 -17.86
N ALA A 194 13.42 3.47 -16.83
CA ALA A 194 12.40 3.30 -15.81
C ALA A 194 12.72 4.20 -14.61
N THR A 195 11.96 5.28 -14.43
CA THR A 195 12.11 6.20 -13.30
C THR A 195 11.06 5.93 -12.22
N PHE A 196 11.44 5.94 -10.94
CA PHE A 196 10.49 5.72 -9.86
C PHE A 196 10.92 6.39 -8.56
N PHE A 197 9.95 6.79 -7.74
CA PHE A 197 10.21 7.28 -6.40
C PHE A 197 10.28 6.14 -5.41
N VAL A 198 11.26 6.18 -4.50
CA VAL A 198 11.37 5.17 -3.44
C VAL A 198 10.54 5.59 -2.23
N ARG A 199 9.71 4.70 -1.71
CA ARG A 199 8.92 4.93 -0.50
C ARG A 199 9.76 4.61 0.73
N ALA A 200 9.58 5.38 1.80
CA ALA A 200 10.37 5.23 3.03
C ALA A 200 10.20 3.85 3.71
N ALA A 201 9.06 3.20 3.50
CA ALA A 201 8.74 1.87 4.01
C ALA A 201 7.52 1.30 3.26
N PRO A 202 7.28 -0.02 3.32
CA PRO A 202 6.01 -0.62 2.91
C PRO A 202 4.81 0.08 3.56
N GLY A 203 3.78 0.38 2.77
CA GLY A 203 2.57 1.10 3.16
C GLY A 203 2.74 2.59 3.44
N SER A 204 3.98 3.12 3.38
CA SER A 204 4.24 4.56 3.54
C SER A 204 3.77 5.36 2.34
N ARG A 205 3.30 6.58 2.58
CA ARG A 205 3.10 7.62 1.55
C ARG A 205 4.31 8.53 1.40
N ARG A 206 5.21 8.53 2.39
CA ARG A 206 6.39 9.38 2.40
C ARG A 206 7.42 8.80 1.43
N LEU A 207 7.85 9.63 0.48
CA LEU A 207 8.95 9.34 -0.43
C LEU A 207 10.29 9.60 0.28
N LEU A 208 11.32 8.85 -0.09
CA LEU A 208 12.70 9.12 0.28
C LEU A 208 13.21 10.24 -0.62
N GLY A 209 13.62 11.35 0.00
CA GLY A 209 14.39 12.38 -0.68
C GLY A 209 15.87 12.00 -0.77
N ARG A 210 16.64 12.89 -1.41
CA ARG A 210 18.10 12.77 -1.48
C ARG A 210 18.72 12.60 -0.09
N GLY A 211 19.67 11.68 0.03
CA GLY A 211 20.39 11.44 1.27
C GLY A 211 21.02 10.05 1.33
N PRO A 212 21.73 9.74 2.44
CA PRO A 212 22.55 8.54 2.54
C PRO A 212 21.79 7.23 2.31
N ARG A 213 20.50 7.17 2.68
CA ARG A 213 19.67 5.98 2.46
C ARG A 213 19.41 5.71 0.97
N LEU A 214 19.12 6.75 0.20
CA LEU A 214 18.87 6.62 -1.24
C LEU A 214 20.17 6.31 -1.99
N THR A 215 21.27 6.95 -1.59
CA THR A 215 22.60 6.68 -2.16
C THR A 215 23.05 5.25 -1.90
N ARG A 216 22.87 4.73 -0.67
CA ARG A 216 23.16 3.33 -0.35
C ARG A 216 22.30 2.38 -1.17
N LEU A 217 21.00 2.64 -1.27
CA LEU A 217 20.10 1.84 -2.11
C LEU A 217 20.60 1.76 -3.55
N VAL A 218 20.95 2.89 -4.17
CA VAL A 218 21.46 2.91 -5.55
C VAL A 218 22.79 2.17 -5.67
N ALA A 219 23.70 2.32 -4.70
CA ALA A 219 24.94 1.56 -4.67
C ALA A 219 24.71 0.05 -4.50
N ASP A 220 23.71 -0.37 -3.72
CA ASP A 220 23.33 -1.77 -3.54
C ASP A 220 22.75 -2.34 -4.85
N LEU A 221 21.84 -1.60 -5.51
CA LEU A 221 21.29 -1.99 -6.82
C LEU A 221 22.36 -2.08 -7.91
N ALA A 222 23.31 -1.13 -7.92
CA ALA A 222 24.43 -1.15 -8.86
C ALA A 222 25.38 -2.32 -8.59
N ARG A 223 25.53 -2.77 -7.33
CA ARG A 223 26.31 -3.96 -6.99
C ARG A 223 25.65 -5.24 -7.45
N GLU A 224 24.32 -5.36 -7.32
CA GLU A 224 23.57 -6.55 -7.75
C GLU A 224 23.77 -6.83 -9.25
N ARG A 225 23.90 -5.77 -10.07
CA ARG A 225 24.25 -5.86 -11.50
C ARG A 225 25.59 -6.54 -11.77
N ILE A 226 26.57 -6.38 -10.87
CA ILE A 226 27.97 -6.78 -11.09
C ILE A 226 28.19 -8.26 -10.73
N VAL A 227 27.25 -8.90 -10.02
CA VAL A 227 27.31 -10.33 -9.70
C VAL A 227 26.89 -11.15 -10.93
N ALA A 228 27.77 -11.20 -11.93
CA ALA A 228 27.67 -12.05 -13.12
C ALA A 228 28.92 -12.91 -13.23
#